data_AF-A0A151XIF4-F1
#
_entry.id   AF-A0A151XIF4-F1
#
_cell.length_a   1.000
_cell.length_b   1.000
_cell.length_c   1.000
_cell.angle_alpha   90.00
_cell.angle_beta   90.00
_cell.angle_gamma   90.00
#
_symmetry.space_group_name_H-M   'P 1'
#
loop_
_entity.id
_entity.type
_entity.pdbx_description
1 polymer ?
#
loop_
_entity_poly.entity_id
_entity_poly.type
_entity_poly.pdbx_seq_one_letter_code
_entity_poly.pdbx_strand_id
1 'polypeptide(L)' 'MIDDSRVQGFERELEADKILGSADDNGKLMYLIQWKGTDAVDMVSASEANAKYPQIVIRFYEDRITWKRTKIKP' A
#
# COMPACT_ATOMS: atom_id res chain seq x y z
N MET A 1 30.27 7.50 -0.61
CA MET A 1 28.91 7.88 -0.21
C MET A 1 28.00 6.80 -0.76
N ILE A 2 27.41 5.97 0.09
CA ILE A 2 26.43 4.98 -0.35
C ILE A 2 25.18 5.80 -0.67
N ASP A 3 24.78 5.76 -1.92
CA ASP A 3 23.58 6.42 -2.40
C ASP A 3 22.37 5.68 -1.82
N ASP A 4 21.75 6.27 -0.78
CA ASP A 4 20.52 5.78 -0.13
C ASP A 4 19.33 5.67 -1.12
N SER A 5 19.50 6.06 -2.40
CA SER A 5 18.50 5.89 -3.45
C SER A 5 18.29 4.45 -3.91
N ARG A 6 19.19 3.51 -3.58
CA ARG A 6 19.15 2.15 -4.15
C ARG A 6 18.19 1.18 -3.47
N VAL A 7 17.88 1.38 -2.20
CA VAL A 7 17.05 0.45 -1.44
C VAL A 7 15.63 1.00 -1.39
N GLN A 8 14.66 0.25 -1.91
CA GLN A 8 13.27 0.67 -2.03
C GLN A 8 12.32 -0.39 -1.47
N GLY A 9 11.09 0.03 -1.18
CA GLY A 9 10.07 -0.88 -0.70
C GLY A 9 10.47 -1.57 0.61
N PHE A 10 10.12 -2.86 0.75
CA PHE A 10 10.42 -3.62 1.96
C PHE A 10 11.90 -3.95 2.15
N GLU A 11 12.76 -3.76 1.14
CA GLU A 11 14.21 -3.92 1.30
C GLU A 11 14.82 -2.85 2.20
N ARG A 12 14.10 -1.74 2.45
CA ARG A 12 14.52 -0.70 3.38
C ARG A 12 14.54 -1.15 4.84
N GLU A 13 13.92 -2.29 5.15
CA GLU A 13 13.78 -2.82 6.52
C GLU A 13 13.10 -1.83 7.50
N LEU A 14 12.30 -0.89 6.97
CA LEU A 14 11.51 0.03 7.75
C LEU A 14 10.14 -0.55 8.08
N GLU A 15 9.57 -0.12 9.21
CA GLU A 15 8.21 -0.51 9.58
C GLU A 15 7.18 0.31 8.77
N ALA A 16 6.22 -0.37 8.13
CA ALA A 16 5.15 0.29 7.40
C ALA A 16 4.21 1.06 8.37
N ASP A 17 3.87 2.30 8.02
CA ASP A 17 2.90 3.12 8.77
C ASP A 17 1.49 2.97 8.20
N LYS A 18 1.34 3.32 6.92
CA LYS A 18 0.05 3.29 6.21
C LYS A 18 0.22 3.18 4.70
N ILE A 19 -0.83 2.70 4.05
CA ILE A 19 -0.94 2.74 2.59
C ILE A 19 -1.64 4.04 2.20
N LEU A 20 -0.99 4.82 1.33
CA LEU A 20 -1.51 6.09 0.82
C LEU A 20 -2.44 5.88 -0.37
N GLY A 21 -2.12 4.90 -1.23
CA GLY A 21 -2.88 4.59 -2.43
C GLY A 21 -2.53 3.22 -3.00
N SER A 22 -3.27 2.83 -4.02
CA SER A 22 -3.02 1.62 -4.80
C SER A 22 -2.97 1.95 -6.29
N ALA A 23 -2.16 1.22 -7.03
CA ALA A 23 -2.02 1.34 -8.48
C ALA A 23 -2.07 -0.04 -9.14
N ASP A 24 -2.44 -0.07 -10.42
CA ASP A 24 -2.24 -1.23 -11.28
C ASP A 24 -0.91 -1.06 -12.02
N ASP A 25 -0.01 -2.04 -11.86
CA ASP A 25 1.21 -2.17 -12.66
C ASP A 25 1.11 -3.44 -13.49
N ASN A 26 0.68 -3.29 -14.75
CA ASN A 26 0.54 -4.39 -15.69
C ASN A 26 -0.32 -5.57 -15.15
N GLY A 27 -1.47 -5.24 -14.54
CA GLY A 27 -2.36 -6.23 -13.93
C GLY A 27 -1.95 -6.69 -12.53
N LYS A 28 -0.85 -6.16 -11.98
CA LYS A 28 -0.44 -6.42 -10.60
C LYS A 28 -0.86 -5.26 -9.72
N LEU A 29 -1.56 -5.59 -8.65
CA LEU A 29 -1.90 -4.61 -7.63
C LEU A 29 -0.65 -4.20 -6.86
N MET A 30 -0.37 -2.91 -6.84
CA MET A 30 0.72 -2.28 -6.10
C MET A 30 0.16 -1.32 -5.04
N TYR A 31 0.87 -1.16 -3.93
CA TYR A 31 0.56 -0.17 -2.90
C TYR A 31 1.66 0.86 -2.80
N LEU A 32 1.26 2.11 -2.53
CA LEU A 32 2.17 3.17 -2.13
C LEU A 32 2.19 3.23 -0.60
N ILE A 33 3.28 2.78 0.04
CA ILE A 33 3.45 2.73 1.50
C ILE A 33 4.26 3.92 1.99
N GLN A 34 3.82 4.53 3.09
CA GLN A 34 4.64 5.43 3.91
C GLN A 34 5.27 4.65 5.07
N TRP A 35 6.54 4.92 5.38
CA TRP A 35 7.26 4.27 6.47
C TRP A 35 7.24 5.08 7.77
N LYS A 36 7.14 4.40 8.90
CA LYS A 36 7.07 5.03 10.22
C LYS A 36 8.30 5.87 10.51
N GLY A 37 8.06 7.06 11.05
CA GLY A 37 9.13 7.99 11.44
C GLY A 37 9.87 8.64 10.27
N THR A 38 9.36 8.50 9.04
CA THR A 38 9.98 9.10 7.85
C THR A 38 8.92 9.69 6.92
N ASP A 39 9.36 10.58 6.03
CA ASP A 39 8.57 11.04 4.89
C ASP A 39 8.80 10.19 3.64
N ALA A 40 9.55 9.09 3.75
CA ALA A 40 9.82 8.18 2.65
C ALA A 40 8.55 7.42 2.27
N VAL A 41 8.31 7.33 0.97
CA VAL A 41 7.22 6.58 0.37
C VAL A 41 7.76 5.70 -0.75
N ASP A 42 7.32 4.45 -0.79
CA ASP A 42 7.75 3.51 -1.82
C ASP A 42 6.58 2.68 -2.35
N MET A 43 6.73 2.25 -3.59
CA MET A 43 5.80 1.32 -4.22
C MET A 43 6.21 -0.10 -3.87
N VAL A 44 5.27 -0.90 -3.38
CA VAL A 44 5.48 -2.32 -3.05
C VAL A 44 4.39 -3.18 -3.67
N SER A 45 4.70 -4.46 -3.87
CA SER A 45 3.68 -5.39 -4.34
C SER A 45 2.61 -5.61 -3.27
N ALA A 46 1.33 -5.70 -3.69
CA ALA A 46 0.26 -5.99 -2.75
C ALA A 46 0.43 -7.38 -2.11
N SER A 47 0.99 -8.34 -2.84
CA SER A 47 1.27 -9.69 -2.31
C SER A 47 2.19 -9.64 -1.08
N GLU A 48 3.25 -8.84 -1.12
CA GLU A 48 4.18 -8.72 0.01
C GLU A 48 3.54 -7.96 1.18
N ALA A 49 2.82 -6.88 0.89
CA ALA A 49 2.13 -6.10 1.92
C ALA A 49 1.05 -6.91 2.64
N ASN A 50 0.29 -7.72 1.90
CA ASN A 50 -0.73 -8.62 2.45
C ASN A 50 -0.12 -9.64 3.42
N ALA A 51 1.09 -10.13 3.13
CA ALA A 51 1.78 -11.10 3.98
C ALA A 51 2.43 -10.45 5.21
N LYS A 52 3.11 -9.31 5.04
CA LYS A 52 3.89 -8.66 6.11
C LYS A 52 3.04 -7.78 7.03
N TYR A 53 2.07 -7.04 6.47
CA TYR A 53 1.29 -6.04 7.19
C TYR A 53 -0.22 -6.15 6.90
N PRO A 54 -0.85 -7.33 7.12
CA PRO A 54 -2.26 -7.56 6.77
C PRO A 54 -3.22 -6.55 7.39
N GLN A 55 -2.98 -6.12 8.64
CA GLN A 55 -3.86 -5.15 9.33
C GLN A 55 -3.82 -3.76 8.69
N ILE A 56 -2.68 -3.34 8.15
CA ILE A 56 -2.56 -2.07 7.44
C ILE A 56 -3.33 -2.13 6.12
N VAL A 57 -3.23 -3.25 5.40
CA VAL A 57 -3.99 -3.48 4.16
C VAL A 57 -5.50 -3.49 4.42
N ILE A 58 -5.94 -4.22 5.45
CA ILE A 58 -7.36 -4.29 5.82
C ILE A 58 -7.89 -2.88 6.10
N ARG A 59 -7.20 -2.13 6.97
CA ARG A 59 -7.60 -0.76 7.32
C ARG A 59 -7.65 0.16 6.09
N PHE A 60 -6.68 0.05 5.19
CA PHE A 60 -6.65 0.82 3.94
C PHE A 60 -7.94 0.64 3.12
N TYR A 61 -8.44 -0.60 3.04
CA TYR A 61 -9.69 -0.89 2.36
C TYR A 61 -10.91 -0.48 3.18
N GLU A 62 -10.96 -0.76 4.48
CA GLU A 62 -12.06 -0.36 5.36
C GLU A 62 -12.35 1.15 5.28
N ASP A 63 -11.30 1.97 5.28
CA ASP A 63 -11.41 3.43 5.15
C ASP A 63 -11.93 3.89 3.77
N ARG A 64 -11.89 3.03 2.75
CA ARG A 64 -12.23 3.33 1.35
C ARG A 64 -13.44 2.56 0.81
N ILE A 65 -14.03 1.66 1.60
CA ILE A 65 -15.22 0.91 1.18
C ILE A 65 -16.38 1.89 0.99
N THR A 66 -16.91 1.93 -0.25
CA THR A 66 -18.14 2.64 -0.57
C THR A 66 -19.21 1.64 -1.02
N TRP A 67 -20.34 1.63 -0.32
CA TRP A 67 -21.47 0.78 -0.69
C TRP A 67 -22.25 1.41 -1.84
N LYS A 68 -22.04 0.93 -3.07
CA LYS A 68 -22.89 1.31 -4.20
C LYS A 68 -24.26 0.64 -4.04
N ARG A 69 -25.29 1.41 -3.71
CA ARG A 69 -26.68 0.95 -3.85
C ARG A 69 -27.01 0.91 -5.33
N THR A 70 -27.05 -0.28 -5.92
CA THR A 70 -27.65 -0.46 -7.25
C THR A 70 -29.11 -0.01 -7.16
N LYS A 71 -29.49 0.97 -7.99
CA LYS A 71 -30.91 1.28 -8.17
C LYS A 71 -31.55 0.05 -8.80
N ILE A 72 -32.28 -0.73 -8.01
CA ILE A 72 -33.20 -1.73 -8.54
C ILE A 72 -34.21 -0.93 -9.36
N LYS A 73 -34.18 -1.09 -10.69
CA LYS A 73 -35.24 -0.55 -11.54
C LYS A 73 -36.52 -1.32 -11.20
N PRO A 74 -37.64 -0.63 -10.93
CA PRO A 74 -38.92 -1.29 -10.64
C PRO A 74 -39.39 -2.14 -11.83
#